data_AF-A0A945ZQZ9-F1
#
_entry.id   AF-A0A945ZQZ9-F1
#
_cell.length_a   1.000
_cell.length_b   1.000
_cell.length_c   1.000
_cell.angle_alpha   90.00
_cell.angle_beta   90.00
_cell.angle_gamma   90.00
#
_symmetry.space_group_name_H-M   'P 1'
#
loop_
_entity.id
_entity.type
_entity.pdbx_description
1 polymer ?
#
loop_
_entity_poly.entity_id
_entity_poly.type
_entity_poly.pdbx_seq_one_letter_code
_entity_poly.pdbx_strand_id
1 'polypeptide(L)' 'MSTRYSASDIAKRLAADVHSGKYRPDEMFPPEREICEQYGVGRNVIREAMTVLQGMGLA' A
#
# COMPACT_ATOMS: atom_id res chain seq x y z
N MET A 1 -4.99 13.79 -17.38
CA MET A 1 -5.53 13.43 -16.05
C MET A 1 -4.42 12.77 -15.26
N SER A 2 -3.77 13.49 -14.34
CA SER A 2 -2.78 12.90 -13.44
C SER A 2 -3.54 12.27 -12.28
N THR A 3 -3.82 10.96 -12.34
CA THR A 3 -4.44 10.24 -11.24
C THR A 3 -3.47 10.23 -10.07
N ARG A 4 -3.66 11.14 -9.10
CA ARG A 4 -2.93 11.10 -7.83
C ARG A 4 -3.56 9.99 -6.99
N TYR A 5 -2.83 8.92 -6.71
CA TYR A 5 -3.26 7.93 -5.73
C TYR A 5 -3.22 8.55 -4.34
N SER A 6 -4.34 8.47 -3.60
CA SER A 6 -4.36 8.84 -2.19
C SER A 6 -3.82 7.70 -1.33
N ALA A 7 -3.38 8.01 -0.11
CA ALA A 7 -2.90 7.00 0.83
C ALA A 7 -3.95 5.91 1.08
N SER A 8 -5.22 6.30 1.22
CA SER A 8 -6.33 5.38 1.40
C SER A 8 -6.58 4.48 0.18
N ASP A 9 -6.39 4.98 -1.04
CA ASP A 9 -6.54 4.16 -2.25
C ASP A 9 -5.44 3.11 -2.36
N ILE A 10 -4.21 3.48 -2.03
CA ILE A 10 -3.06 2.56 -2.02
C ILE A 10 -3.27 1.47 -0.95
N ALA A 11 -3.66 1.86 0.26
CA ALA A 11 -3.94 0.91 1.34
C ALA A 11 -5.04 -0.09 0.96
N LYS A 12 -6.15 0.39 0.35
CA LYS A 12 -7.22 -0.49 -0.14
C LYS A 12 -6.76 -1.45 -1.24
N ARG A 13 -5.90 -0.99 -2.16
CA ARG A 13 -5.34 -1.84 -3.21
C ARG A 13 -4.39 -2.88 -2.64
N LEU A 14 -3.50 -2.50 -1.73
CA LEU A 14 -2.62 -3.43 -1.02
C LEU A 14 -3.44 -4.46 -0.23
N ALA A 15 -4.46 -4.01 0.50
CA ALA A 15 -5.38 -4.89 1.21
C ALA A 15 -6.11 -5.88 0.29
N ALA A 16 -6.56 -5.41 -0.88
CA ALA A 16 -7.19 -6.26 -1.88
C ALA A 16 -6.21 -7.27 -2.48
N ASP A 17 -4.95 -6.87 -2.73
CA ASP A 17 -3.90 -7.76 -3.21
C ASP A 17 -3.54 -8.83 -2.15
N VAL A 18 -3.47 -8.45 -0.87
CA VAL A 18 -3.30 -9.38 0.25
C VAL A 18 -4.46 -10.38 0.30
N HIS A 19 -5.69 -9.88 0.22
CA HIS A 19 -6.89 -10.71 0.25
C HIS A 19 -7.01 -11.62 -0.99
N SER A 20 -6.52 -11.16 -2.14
CA SER A 20 -6.42 -11.95 -3.38
C SER A 20 -5.33 -13.03 -3.33
N GLY A 21 -4.52 -13.07 -2.26
CA GLY A 21 -3.40 -14.01 -2.10
C GLY A 21 -2.15 -13.63 -2.90
N LYS A 22 -2.10 -12.40 -3.44
CA LYS A 22 -0.91 -11.86 -4.13
C LYS A 22 0.19 -11.47 -3.15
N TYR A 23 -0.20 -11.00 -1.96
CA TYR A 23 0.69 -10.83 -0.82
C TYR A 23 0.22 -11.75 0.30
N ARG A 24 1.09 -12.61 0.82
CA ARG A 24 0.72 -13.48 1.94
C ARG A 24 0.71 -12.66 3.24
N PRO A 25 -0.22 -12.96 4.18
CA PRO A 25 -0.26 -12.30 5.50
C PRO A 25 1.03 -12.39 6.34
N ASP A 26 1.98 -13.24 5.93
CA ASP A 26 3.29 -13.44 6.55
C ASP A 26 4.47 -13.07 5.62
N GLU A 27 4.20 -12.67 4.36
CA GLU A 27 5.24 -12.09 3.51
C GLU A 27 5.38 -10.61 3.83
N MET A 28 6.62 -10.16 4.03
CA MET A 28 6.91 -8.74 4.14
C MET A 28 6.37 -8.02 2.91
N PHE A 29 5.64 -6.93 3.14
CA PHE A 29 5.27 -6.01 2.08
C PHE A 29 6.50 -5.54 1.30
N PRO A 30 6.34 -5.18 0.01
CA PRO A 30 7.40 -4.56 -0.74
C PRO A 30 7.96 -3.35 0.04
N PRO A 31 9.27 -3.09 -0.02
CA PRO A 31 9.85 -1.93 0.62
C PRO A 31 9.15 -0.65 0.15
N GLU A 32 8.99 0.33 1.06
CA GLU A 32 8.25 1.58 0.79
C GLU A 32 8.70 2.28 -0.50
N ARG A 33 10.00 2.17 -0.83
CA ARG A 33 10.59 2.74 -2.04
C ARG A 33 10.02 2.12 -3.31
N GLU A 34 9.85 0.80 -3.32
CA GLU A 34 9.29 0.09 -4.47
C GLU A 34 7.80 0.42 -4.64
N ILE A 35 7.05 0.55 -3.54
CA ILE A 35 5.66 1.01 -3.56
C ILE A 35 5.58 2.47 -4.05
N CYS A 36 6.48 3.35 -3.61
CA CYS A 36 6.56 4.73 -4.12
C CYS A 36 6.76 4.76 -5.63
N GLU A 37 7.69 3.94 -6.16
CA GLU A 37 7.99 3.86 -7.59
C GLU A 37 6.81 3.25 -8.38
N GLN A 38 6.18 2.21 -7.84
CA GLN A 38 5.07 1.50 -8.49
C GLN A 38 3.79 2.34 -8.60
N TYR A 39 3.50 3.14 -7.57
CA TYR A 39 2.33 4.02 -7.53
C TYR A 39 2.65 5.47 -7.94
N GLY A 40 3.93 5.82 -8.14
CA GLY A 40 4.36 7.18 -8.49
C GLY A 40 4.03 8.22 -7.41
N VAL A 41 4.02 7.82 -6.13
CA VAL A 41 3.67 8.69 -5.00
C VAL A 41 4.87 8.97 -4.10
N GLY A 42 4.77 10.06 -3.33
CA GLY A 42 5.79 10.40 -2.34
C GLY A 42 5.72 9.52 -1.08
N ARG A 43 6.84 9.44 -0.37
CA ARG A 43 6.99 8.65 0.87
C ARG A 43 5.93 8.95 1.93
N ASN A 44 5.48 10.21 2.05
CA ASN A 44 4.43 10.59 2.98
C ASN A 44 3.11 9.82 2.72
N VAL A 45 2.74 9.67 1.45
CA VAL A 45 1.52 8.97 1.04
C VAL A 45 1.63 7.48 1.34
N ILE A 46 2.81 6.88 1.10
CA ILE A 46 3.06 5.47 1.45
C ILE A 46 3.02 5.25 2.96
N ARG A 47 3.63 6.14 3.75
CA ARG A 47 3.59 6.02 5.22
C ARG A 47 2.17 6.07 5.77
N GLU A 48 1.34 6.96 5.23
CA GLU A 48 -0.09 7.01 5.58
C GLU A 48 -0.82 5.74 5.11
N ALA A 49 -0.54 5.26 3.89
CA ALA A 49 -1.13 4.03 3.38
C ALA A 49 -0.80 2.82 4.27
N MET A 50 0.46 2.70 4.69
CA MET A 50 0.92 1.67 5.63
C MET A 50 0.24 1.81 7.00
N THR A 51 0.05 3.04 7.48
CA THR A 51 -0.67 3.30 8.75
C THR A 51 -2.12 2.84 8.65
N VAL A 52 -2.79 3.13 7.52
CA VAL A 52 -4.16 2.68 7.25
C VAL A 52 -4.21 1.14 7.14
N LEU A 53 -3.23 0.53 6.48
CA LEU A 53 -3.12 -0.92 6.31
C LEU A 53 -2.88 -1.66 7.64
N GLN A 54 -2.02 -1.12 8.50
CA GLN A 54 -1.84 -1.58 9.87
C GLN A 54 -3.11 -1.42 10.71
N GLY A 55 -3.81 -0.29 10.57
CA GLY A 55 -5.12 -0.08 11.20
C GLY A 55 -6.19 -1.08 10.75
N MET A 56 -6.04 -1.66 9.55
CA MET A 56 -6.88 -2.74 9.04
C MET A 56 -6.44 -4.14 9.51
N GLY A 57 -5.32 -4.26 10.21
CA GLY A 57 -4.77 -5.53 10.69
C GLY A 57 -4.16 -6.41 9.60
N LEU A 58 -3.72 -5.80 8.49
CA LEU A 58 -3.19 -6.50 7.32
C LEU A 58 -1.66 -6.35 7.17
N ALA A 59 -1.00 -5.59 8.04
CA ALA A 59 0.44 -5.30 8.02
C ALA A 59 1.02 -5.16 9.43
#